data_AF-A0A2M7QIJ1-F1
#
_entry.id   AF-A0A2M7QIJ1-F1
#
_cell.length_a   1.000
_cell.length_b   1.000
_cell.length_c   1.000
_cell.angle_alpha   90.00
_cell.angle_beta   90.00
_cell.angle_gamma   90.00
#
_symmetry.space_group_name_H-M   'P 1'
#
loop_
_entity.id
_entity.type
_entity.pdbx_description
1 polymer ?
#
loop_
_entity_poly.entity_id
_entity_poly.type
_entity_poly.pdbx_seq_one_letter_code
_entity_poly.pdbx_strand_id
1 'polypeptide(L)'
;MITTLIKKNIYIFILIFIVFILAIVNYKSGSFLSGWDTLHPEFDFSLNFNRLFFGVWRGEQGLGAPAGHAHMADLPRVIILWLSNFIFPISILRYLYIFACLLVGPLGIYFLIQYLFKEKSHQYTKLIAFLSSLFYLLNLSTIQQFYVPFEMFPTQYA
;
A
#
# COMPACT_ATOMS: atom_id res chain seq x y z
N MET A 1 31.62 4.23 -6.99
CA MET A 1 30.59 4.89 -6.14
C MET A 1 29.23 4.21 -6.23
N ILE A 2 28.72 3.90 -7.43
CA ILE A 2 27.44 3.17 -7.59
C ILE A 2 27.51 1.75 -6.98
N THR A 3 28.58 1.01 -7.27
CA THR A 3 28.80 -0.35 -6.76
C THR A 3 28.89 -0.43 -5.23
N THR A 4 29.41 0.60 -4.57
CA THR A 4 29.51 0.65 -3.11
C THR A 4 28.17 0.95 -2.46
N LEU A 5 27.34 1.80 -3.08
CA LEU A 5 25.98 2.08 -2.62
C LEU A 5 25.08 0.83 -2.73
N ILE A 6 25.16 0.12 -3.85
CA ILE A 6 24.41 -1.12 -4.08
C ILE A 6 24.78 -2.17 -3.04
N LYS A 7 26.08 -2.43 -2.83
CA LYS A 7 26.54 -3.39 -1.81
C LYS A 7 26.06 -3.04 -0.41
N LYS A 8 26.01 -1.74 -0.06
CA LYS A 8 25.58 -1.29 1.27
C LYS A 8 24.09 -1.52 1.54
N ASN A 9 23.26 -1.43 0.50
CA ASN A 9 21.79 -1.46 0.58
C ASN A 9 21.19 -2.68 -0.13
N ILE A 10 21.98 -3.73 -0.34
CA ILE A 10 21.59 -4.91 -1.12
C ILE A 10 20.26 -5.52 -0.64
N TYR A 11 20.04 -5.58 0.68
CA TYR A 11 18.81 -6.12 1.26
C TYR A 11 17.56 -5.31 0.91
N ILE A 12 17.68 -3.98 0.85
CA ILE A 12 16.59 -3.09 0.44
C ILE A 12 16.24 -3.35 -1.03
N PHE A 13 17.26 -3.45 -1.89
CA PHE A 13 17.06 -3.75 -3.30
C PHE A 13 16.44 -5.13 -3.52
N ILE A 14 16.84 -6.14 -2.73
CA ILE A 14 16.23 -7.46 -2.77
C ILE A 14 14.76 -7.38 -2.34
N LEU A 15 14.41 -6.66 -1.27
CA LEU A 15 13.01 -6.48 -0.86
C LEU A 15 12.18 -5.80 -1.96
N ILE A 16 12.68 -4.70 -2.52
CA ILE A 16 12.02 -3.99 -3.63
C ILE A 16 11.83 -4.95 -4.81
N PHE A 17 12.85 -5.74 -5.15
CA PHE A 17 12.79 -6.69 -6.25
C PHE A 17 11.75 -7.80 -6.02
N ILE A 18 11.66 -8.34 -4.81
CA ILE A 18 10.63 -9.34 -4.45
C ILE A 18 9.23 -8.74 -4.61
N VAL A 19 8.98 -7.56 -4.03
CA VAL A 19 7.68 -6.88 -4.13
C VAL A 19 7.35 -6.53 -5.59
N PHE A 20 8.35 -6.12 -6.37
CA PHE A 20 8.18 -5.85 -7.79
C PHE A 20 7.79 -7.10 -8.60
N ILE A 21 8.41 -8.26 -8.31
CA ILE A 21 7.98 -9.53 -8.91
C ILE A 21 6.53 -9.83 -8.53
N LEU A 22 6.15 -9.68 -7.26
CA LEU A 22 4.77 -9.90 -6.82
C LEU A 22 3.80 -8.96 -7.55
N ALA A 23 4.16 -7.68 -7.72
CA ALA A 23 3.36 -6.71 -8.44
C ALA A 23 3.17 -7.10 -9.91
N ILE A 24 4.23 -7.52 -10.61
CA ILE A 24 4.15 -7.97 -12.01
C ILE A 24 3.27 -9.20 -12.16
N VAL A 25 3.46 -10.20 -11.30
CA VAL A 25 2.73 -11.48 -11.39
C VAL A 25 1.23 -11.30 -11.09
N ASN A 26 0.87 -10.31 -10.27
CA ASN A 26 -0.53 -10.04 -9.90
C ASN A 26 -1.19 -8.91 -10.69
N TYR A 27 -0.42 -8.14 -11.46
CA TYR A 27 -0.97 -7.11 -12.32
C TYR A 27 -1.62 -7.73 -13.57
N LYS A 28 -2.84 -7.30 -13.88
CA LYS A 28 -3.54 -7.69 -15.09
C LYS A 28 -3.82 -6.45 -15.94
N SER A 29 -3.19 -6.42 -17.11
CA SER A 29 -3.32 -5.30 -18.04
C SER A 29 -4.76 -5.13 -18.50
N GLY A 30 -5.24 -3.89 -18.53
CA GLY A 30 -6.58 -3.55 -19.00
C GLY A 30 -7.74 -3.92 -18.08
N SER A 31 -7.47 -4.42 -16.87
CA SER A 31 -8.50 -4.64 -15.84
C SER A 31 -8.45 -3.59 -14.74
N PHE A 32 -9.54 -3.48 -14.00
CA PHE A 32 -9.59 -2.76 -12.73
C PHE A 32 -9.41 -3.75 -11.58
N LEU A 33 -8.58 -3.40 -10.62
CA LEU A 33 -8.51 -4.13 -9.36
C LEU A 33 -9.78 -3.83 -8.56
N SER A 34 -10.69 -4.80 -8.42
CA SER A 34 -11.84 -4.65 -7.52
C SER A 34 -11.56 -5.39 -6.23
N GLY A 35 -11.84 -4.73 -5.12
CA GLY A 35 -11.62 -5.23 -3.78
C GLY A 35 -12.85 -5.86 -3.16
N TRP A 36 -12.89 -5.87 -1.83
CA TRP A 36 -14.09 -6.22 -1.08
C TRP A 36 -15.19 -5.18 -1.27
N ASP A 37 -14.81 -3.90 -1.33
CA ASP A 37 -15.69 -2.80 -1.70
C ASP A 37 -15.67 -2.61 -3.24
N THR A 38 -16.83 -2.30 -3.81
CA THR A 38 -17.01 -2.03 -5.24
C THR A 38 -16.99 -0.54 -5.56
N LEU A 39 -16.74 0.31 -4.57
CA LEU A 39 -16.58 1.74 -4.79
C LEU A 39 -15.21 2.05 -5.43
N HIS A 40 -15.25 2.85 -6.49
CA HIS A 40 -14.08 3.32 -7.22
C HIS A 40 -13.95 4.84 -7.13
N PRO A 41 -13.21 5.38 -6.14
CA PRO A 41 -12.87 6.80 -6.05
C PRO A 41 -12.33 7.39 -7.36
N GLU A 42 -11.58 6.58 -8.09
CA GLU A 42 -10.88 6.99 -9.31
C GLU A 42 -11.80 7.21 -10.52
N PHE A 43 -13.07 6.79 -10.47
CA PHE A 43 -14.01 6.98 -11.59
C PHE A 43 -14.61 8.39 -11.60
N ASP A 44 -14.75 9.01 -10.44
CA ASP A 44 -15.18 10.41 -10.32
C ASP A 44 -14.59 11.01 -9.03
N PHE A 45 -13.40 11.60 -9.18
CA PHE A 45 -12.71 12.24 -8.06
C PHE A 45 -13.51 13.41 -7.47
N SER A 46 -14.24 14.17 -8.30
CA SER A 46 -15.00 15.33 -7.82
C SER A 46 -16.12 14.89 -6.89
N LEU A 47 -16.92 13.91 -7.32
CA LEU A 47 -17.97 13.31 -6.51
C LEU A 47 -17.37 12.64 -5.26
N ASN A 48 -16.25 11.95 -5.40
CA ASN A 48 -15.63 11.26 -4.28
C ASN A 48 -15.09 12.24 -3.22
N PHE A 49 -14.43 13.34 -3.61
CA PHE A 49 -14.01 14.37 -2.67
C PHE A 49 -15.21 15.00 -1.94
N ASN A 50 -16.29 15.29 -2.66
CA ASN A 50 -17.52 15.78 -2.03
C ASN A 50 -18.02 14.81 -0.94
N ARG A 51 -18.09 13.51 -1.26
CA ARG A 51 -18.48 12.45 -0.32
C ARG A 51 -17.50 12.25 0.83
N LEU A 52 -16.23 12.60 0.69
CA LEU A 52 -15.25 12.53 1.77
C LEU A 52 -15.36 13.73 2.71
N PHE A 53 -15.59 14.94 2.19
CA PHE A 53 -15.74 16.13 3.02
C PHE A 53 -17.09 16.17 3.75
N PHE A 54 -18.15 15.69 3.11
CA PHE A 54 -19.51 15.64 3.68
C PHE A 54 -19.93 14.21 4.07
N GLY A 55 -18.96 13.36 4.40
CA GLY A 55 -19.12 11.91 4.47
C GLY A 55 -19.87 11.34 5.68
N VAL A 56 -20.55 12.17 6.47
CA VAL A 56 -21.36 11.71 7.61
C VAL A 56 -22.57 10.91 7.13
N TRP A 57 -23.18 11.33 6.02
CA TRP A 57 -24.30 10.64 5.39
C TRP A 57 -23.87 10.07 4.03
N ARG A 58 -24.23 8.80 3.77
CA ARG A 58 -23.90 8.05 2.56
C ARG A 58 -25.17 7.76 1.79
N GLY A 59 -25.58 8.72 0.95
CA GLY A 59 -26.81 8.61 0.15
C GLY A 59 -26.76 7.49 -0.89
N GLU A 60 -25.57 7.04 -1.27
CA GLU A 60 -25.38 5.94 -2.24
C GLU A 60 -25.54 4.53 -1.63
N GLN A 61 -25.67 4.42 -0.30
CA GLN A 61 -25.85 3.13 0.36
C GLN A 61 -27.34 2.82 0.53
N GLY A 62 -27.94 2.08 -0.40
CA GLY A 62 -29.35 1.66 -0.33
C GLY A 62 -30.32 2.84 -0.35
N LEU A 63 -31.04 3.06 0.76
CA LEU A 63 -31.92 4.23 0.96
C LEU A 63 -31.19 5.44 1.59
N GLY A 64 -29.87 5.33 1.76
CA GLY A 64 -29.03 6.23 2.52
C GLY A 64 -28.80 5.74 3.94
N ALA A 65 -27.56 5.87 4.42
CA ALA A 65 -27.17 5.48 5.76
C ALA A 65 -26.14 6.45 6.36
N PRO A 66 -26.09 6.59 7.69
CA PRO A 66 -24.92 7.20 8.32
C PRO A 66 -23.68 6.34 8.03
N ALA A 67 -22.52 6.98 7.87
CA ALA A 67 -21.28 6.28 7.61
C ALA A 67 -20.93 5.28 8.73
N GLY A 68 -20.98 3.97 8.41
CA GLY A 68 -20.61 2.90 9.33
C GLY A 68 -19.10 2.73 9.53
N HIS A 69 -18.31 3.29 8.62
CA HIS A 69 -16.85 3.38 8.72
C HIS A 69 -16.41 4.84 8.61
N ALA A 70 -15.22 5.15 9.10
CA ALA A 70 -14.61 6.47 8.95
C ALA A 70 -14.15 6.71 7.51
N HIS A 71 -15.07 6.71 6.52
CA HIS A 71 -14.77 6.89 5.10
C HIS A 71 -13.95 8.16 4.82
N MET A 72 -14.16 9.21 5.63
CA MET A 72 -13.42 10.46 5.55
C MET A 72 -11.91 10.29 5.80
N ALA A 73 -11.50 9.24 6.51
CA ALA A 73 -10.09 8.91 6.73
C ALA A 73 -9.39 8.40 5.46
N ASP A 74 -10.12 8.11 4.39
CA ASP A 74 -9.56 7.72 3.09
C ASP A 74 -9.04 8.90 2.26
N LEU A 75 -9.22 10.14 2.77
CA LEU A 75 -8.78 11.36 2.10
C LEU A 75 -7.29 11.34 1.67
N PRO A 76 -6.33 10.89 2.51
CA PRO A 76 -4.92 10.84 2.11
C PRO A 76 -4.69 9.93 0.89
N ARG A 77 -5.32 8.74 0.86
CA ARG A 77 -5.24 7.82 -0.28
C ARG A 77 -5.81 8.46 -1.53
N VAL A 78 -6.98 9.09 -1.42
CA VAL A 78 -7.68 9.66 -2.58
C VAL A 78 -6.89 10.82 -3.17
N ILE A 79 -6.21 11.63 -2.35
CA ILE A 79 -5.27 12.66 -2.82
C ILE A 79 -4.13 12.01 -3.62
N ILE A 80 -3.53 10.92 -3.12
CA ILE A 80 -2.47 10.19 -3.81
C ILE A 80 -2.97 9.66 -5.17
N LEU A 81 -4.17 9.06 -5.21
CA LEU A 81 -4.77 8.58 -6.45
C LEU A 81 -5.05 9.72 -7.44
N TRP A 82 -5.58 10.84 -6.96
CA TRP A 82 -5.88 12.01 -7.79
C TRP A 82 -4.62 12.61 -8.42
N LEU A 83 -3.54 12.76 -7.64
CA LEU A 83 -2.25 13.21 -8.16
C LEU A 83 -1.66 12.20 -9.17
N SER A 84 -1.82 10.90 -8.90
CA SER A 84 -1.32 9.84 -9.78
C SER A 84 -2.08 9.78 -11.13
N ASN A 85 -3.34 10.20 -11.17
CA ASN A 85 -4.17 10.23 -12.37
C ASN A 85 -3.66 11.17 -13.47
N PHE A 86 -2.81 12.15 -13.13
CA PHE A 86 -2.18 13.00 -14.15
C PHE A 86 -1.07 12.30 -14.94
N ILE A 87 -0.58 11.16 -14.45
CA ILE A 87 0.55 10.43 -15.03
C ILE A 87 0.11 9.06 -15.55
N PHE A 88 -0.80 8.39 -14.84
CA PHE A 88 -1.20 7.02 -15.11
C PHE A 88 -2.67 6.90 -15.49
N PRO A 89 -3.06 5.91 -16.33
CA PRO A 89 -4.45 5.66 -16.63
C PRO A 89 -5.20 5.15 -15.39
N ILE A 90 -6.50 5.44 -15.34
CA ILE A 90 -7.41 5.14 -14.22
C ILE A 90 -7.33 3.66 -13.80
N SER A 91 -7.24 2.74 -14.76
CA SER A 91 -7.17 1.29 -14.50
C SER A 91 -5.96 0.84 -13.69
N ILE A 92 -4.89 1.63 -13.68
CA ILE A 92 -3.63 1.30 -13.01
C ILE A 92 -3.55 1.95 -11.62
N LEU A 93 -4.28 3.02 -11.35
CA LEU A 93 -4.14 3.82 -10.13
C LEU A 93 -4.28 3.00 -8.86
N ARG A 94 -5.29 2.13 -8.81
CA ARG A 94 -5.50 1.28 -7.63
C ARG A 94 -4.43 0.21 -7.47
N TYR A 95 -3.99 -0.41 -8.57
CA TYR A 95 -2.87 -1.35 -8.51
C TYR A 95 -1.62 -0.66 -7.96
N LEU A 96 -1.29 0.54 -8.45
CA LEU A 96 -0.15 1.31 -7.97
C LEU A 96 -0.24 1.59 -6.47
N TYR A 97 -1.41 2.01 -5.98
CA TYR A 97 -1.58 2.29 -4.57
C TYR A 97 -1.42 1.03 -3.71
N ILE A 98 -2.07 -0.08 -4.08
CA ILE A 98 -1.99 -1.34 -3.34
C ILE A 98 -0.55 -1.90 -3.35
N PHE A 99 0.14 -1.86 -4.49
CA PHE A 99 1.53 -2.30 -4.56
C PHE A 99 2.48 -1.36 -3.82
N ALA A 100 2.19 -0.06 -3.78
CA ALA A 100 2.93 0.88 -2.94
C ALA A 100 2.77 0.53 -1.46
N CYS A 101 1.56 0.26 -0.98
CA CYS A 101 1.32 -0.21 0.39
C CYS A 101 2.09 -1.51 0.69
N LEU A 102 2.05 -2.48 -0.24
CA LEU A 102 2.78 -3.74 -0.12
C LEU A 102 4.30 -3.54 0.02
N LEU A 103 4.84 -2.48 -0.61
CA LEU A 103 6.27 -2.13 -0.54
C LEU A 103 6.62 -1.32 0.72
N VAL A 104 5.78 -0.35 1.10
CA VAL A 104 6.06 0.54 2.23
C VAL A 104 6.11 -0.23 3.54
N GLY A 105 5.17 -1.15 3.78
CA GLY A 105 5.14 -1.97 5.01
C GLY A 105 6.48 -2.68 5.35
N PRO A 106 7.04 -3.54 4.48
CA PRO A 106 8.31 -4.22 4.76
C PRO A 106 9.50 -3.25 4.80
N LEU A 107 9.48 -2.14 4.05
CA LEU A 107 10.52 -1.12 4.18
C LEU A 107 10.46 -0.42 5.55
N GLY A 108 9.26 -0.14 6.05
CA GLY A 108 9.02 0.39 7.39
C GLY A 108 9.61 -0.53 8.46
N ILE A 109 9.30 -1.83 8.41
CA ILE A 109 9.87 -2.82 9.32
C ILE A 109 11.40 -2.88 9.21
N TYR A 110 11.95 -2.83 8.00
CA TYR A 110 13.40 -2.85 7.79
C TYR A 110 14.11 -1.71 8.50
N PHE A 111 13.59 -0.49 8.37
CA PHE A 111 14.16 0.69 9.04
C PHE A 111 13.88 0.70 10.54
N LEU A 112 12.71 0.24 10.97
CA LEU A 112 12.37 0.11 12.39
C LEU A 112 13.33 -0.82 13.11
N ILE A 113 13.59 -2.03 12.58
CA ILE A 113 14.52 -2.97 13.20
C ILE A 113 15.95 -2.40 13.21
N GLN A 114 16.39 -1.75 12.14
CA GLN A 114 17.70 -1.08 12.17
C GLN A 114 17.78 0.03 13.22
N TYR A 115 16.71 0.79 13.41
CA TYR A 115 16.64 1.82 14.44
C TYR A 115 16.70 1.20 15.84
N LEU A 116 15.90 0.18 16.12
CA LEU A 116 15.86 -0.50 17.43
C LEU A 116 17.17 -1.19 17.81
N PHE A 117 17.92 -1.71 16.84
CA PHE A 117 19.19 -2.41 17.07
C PHE A 117 20.43 -1.55 16.77
N LYS A 118 20.28 -0.23 16.62
CA LYS A 118 21.36 0.70 16.28
C LYS A 118 22.51 0.66 17.29
N GLU A 119 22.19 0.60 18.59
CA GLU A 119 23.20 0.66 19.67
C GLU A 119 23.93 -0.66 19.90
N LYS A 120 23.30 -1.80 19.58
CA LYS A 120 23.89 -3.13 19.80
C LYS A 120 24.97 -3.48 18.77
N SER A 121 25.22 -2.60 17.79
CA SER A 121 26.25 -2.70 16.74
C SER A 121 26.52 -4.13 16.23
N HIS A 122 25.46 -4.93 16.05
CA HIS A 122 25.62 -6.30 15.61
C HIS A 122 25.93 -6.33 14.12
N GLN A 123 26.93 -7.13 13.74
CA GLN A 123 27.28 -7.40 12.34
C GLN A 123 26.07 -7.88 11.51
N TYR A 124 25.10 -8.51 12.18
CA TYR A 124 23.90 -9.08 11.57
C TYR A 124 22.67 -8.17 11.60
N THR A 125 22.73 -6.94 12.12
CA THR A 125 21.54 -6.07 12.26
C THR A 125 20.79 -5.89 10.93
N LYS A 126 21.50 -5.73 9.82
CA LYS A 126 20.88 -5.60 8.49
C LYS A 126 20.23 -6.89 8.00
N LEU A 127 20.82 -8.03 8.32
CA LEU A 127 20.27 -9.34 7.98
C LEU A 127 19.01 -9.62 8.81
N ILE A 128 19.05 -9.33 10.11
CA ILE A 128 17.89 -9.45 11.01
C ILE A 128 16.76 -8.55 10.52
N ALA A 129 17.05 -7.28 10.21
CA ALA A 129 16.06 -6.35 9.65
C ALA A 129 15.45 -6.89 8.34
N PHE A 130 16.27 -7.45 7.45
CA PHE A 130 15.79 -8.07 6.21
C PHE A 130 14.87 -9.26 6.47
N LEU A 131 15.28 -10.19 7.34
CA LEU A 131 14.48 -11.38 7.67
C LEU A 131 13.17 -11.01 8.36
N SER A 132 13.17 -10.03 9.27
CA SER A 132 11.95 -9.51 9.91
C SER A 132 11.01 -8.88 8.88
N SER A 133 11.54 -8.14 7.92
CA SER A 133 10.75 -7.52 6.85
C SER A 133 10.16 -8.55 5.90
N LEU A 134 10.93 -9.59 5.57
CA LEU A 134 10.46 -10.70 4.74
C LEU A 134 9.36 -11.51 5.45
N PHE A 135 9.52 -11.75 6.75
CA PHE A 135 8.49 -12.38 7.56
C PHE A 135 7.21 -11.54 7.60
N TYR A 136 7.31 -10.21 7.75
CA TYR A 136 6.16 -9.32 7.74
C TYR A 136 5.43 -9.34 6.38
N LEU A 137 6.19 -9.28 5.28
CA LEU A 137 5.65 -9.32 3.92
C LEU A 137 4.93 -10.64 3.61
N LEU A 138 5.53 -11.78 4.00
CA LEU A 138 5.03 -13.11 3.65
C LEU A 138 4.17 -13.75 4.75
N ASN A 139 3.79 -12.98 5.77
CA ASN A 139 2.90 -13.47 6.82
C ASN A 139 1.52 -13.80 6.22
N LEU A 140 0.91 -14.91 6.63
CA LEU A 140 -0.43 -15.30 6.18
C LEU A 140 -1.48 -14.21 6.43
N SER A 141 -1.40 -13.52 7.56
CA SER A 141 -2.28 -12.39 7.90
C SER A 141 -2.08 -11.22 6.94
N THR A 142 -0.84 -10.96 6.50
CA THR A 142 -0.54 -9.96 5.48
C THR A 142 -1.14 -10.37 4.14
N ILE A 143 -0.88 -11.59 3.69
CA ILE A 143 -1.36 -12.11 2.41
C ILE A 143 -2.89 -11.99 2.31
N GLN A 144 -3.61 -12.29 3.39
CA GLN A 144 -5.06 -12.17 3.46
C GLN A 144 -5.56 -10.75 3.16
N GLN A 145 -4.86 -9.71 3.62
CA GLN A 145 -5.24 -8.31 3.40
C GLN A 145 -5.13 -7.87 1.93
N PHE A 146 -4.35 -8.59 1.11
CA PHE A 146 -4.06 -8.23 -0.28
C PHE A 146 -4.76 -9.13 -1.32
N TYR A 147 -5.34 -10.27 -0.93
CA TYR A 147 -6.00 -11.21 -1.86
C TYR A 147 -7.36 -10.71 -2.38
N VAL A 148 -8.11 -9.98 -1.54
CA VAL A 148 -9.32 -9.22 -1.89
C VAL A 148 -9.23 -7.91 -1.11
N PRO A 149 -8.47 -6.93 -1.61
CA PRO A 149 -8.06 -5.79 -0.81
C PRO A 149 -9.28 -4.94 -0.45
N PHE A 150 -9.45 -4.63 0.82
CA PHE A 150 -10.27 -3.50 1.24
C PHE A 150 -9.31 -2.41 1.69
N GLU A 151 -9.29 -1.26 1.01
CA GLU A 151 -8.12 -0.39 0.97
C GLU A 151 -7.68 0.16 2.32
N MET A 152 -8.57 0.21 3.31
CA MET A 152 -8.19 0.53 4.68
C MET A 152 -7.16 -0.46 5.28
N PHE A 153 -7.23 -1.76 4.95
CA PHE A 153 -6.29 -2.75 5.50
C PHE A 153 -4.89 -2.65 4.89
N PRO A 154 -4.70 -2.61 3.55
CA PRO A 154 -3.40 -2.30 2.96
C PRO A 154 -2.83 -0.95 3.42
N THR A 155 -3.70 0.05 3.62
CA THR A 155 -3.28 1.37 4.13
C THR A 155 -2.80 1.28 5.58
N GLN A 156 -3.49 0.53 6.44
CA GLN A 156 -3.08 0.32 7.83
C GLN A 156 -1.81 -0.54 7.96
N TYR A 157 -1.61 -1.48 7.03
CA TYR A 157 -0.43 -2.33 6.95
C TYR A 157 0.85 -1.55 6.58
N ALA A 158 0.72 -0.53 5.73
CA ALA A 158 1.83 0.26 5.21
C ALA A 158 2.35 1.29 6.22
#